data_AF-A0A821QH37-F1
#
_entry.id   AF-A0A821QH37-F1
#
_cell.length_a   1.000
_cell.length_b   1.000
_cell.length_c   1.000
_cell.angle_alpha   90.00
_cell.angle_beta   90.00
_cell.angle_gamma   90.00
#
_symmetry.space_group_name_H-M   'P 1'
#
loop_
_entity.id
_entity.type
_entity.pdbx_description
1 polymer ?
#
loop_
_entity_poly.entity_id
_entity_poly.type
_entity_poly.pdbx_seq_one_letter_code
_entity_poly.pdbx_strand_id
1 'polypeptide(L)'
;MTAQTSHKWAVVFIKGDYEEFSSDSRGGKHTDSFYDTFHEIEADARSFVVQACSRKSGDFKAMDLAQFIDIKYYEVIGIKKQSGDDLIRSERSCRVDLRRWGAKFDANSQRPYFEGHERDDVVKHRREFINHFLTRKDFYYTITDGETPMWNVPIQNPHRILIFHDESTFRSGEVSPKRWFFQENTPFFSKGRGRSHMVSDFLVQHPSGPFFELSENEWQQSVRKYQSLSVAGDVNYLDRTATASINIGTDAY
;
A
#
# COMPACT_ATOMS: atom_id res chain seq x y z
N MET A 1 28.71 -31.78 -13.77
CA MET A 1 28.35 -31.28 -12.42
C MET A 1 28.92 -32.26 -11.40
N THR A 2 29.70 -31.81 -10.42
CA THR A 2 30.31 -32.71 -9.41
C THR A 2 29.36 -32.91 -8.24
N ALA A 3 29.54 -34.00 -7.48
CA ALA A 3 28.69 -34.31 -6.33
C ALA A 3 28.68 -33.20 -5.26
N GLN A 4 29.82 -32.52 -5.04
CA GLN A 4 29.91 -31.35 -4.16
C GLN A 4 29.05 -30.18 -4.66
N THR A 5 29.04 -29.92 -5.96
CA THR A 5 28.22 -28.85 -6.56
C THR A 5 26.74 -29.19 -6.46
N SER A 6 26.35 -30.43 -6.73
CA SER A 6 24.96 -30.88 -6.58
C SER A 6 24.47 -30.79 -5.12
N HIS A 7 25.34 -31.13 -4.16
CA HIS A 7 25.03 -30.99 -2.74
C HIS A 7 24.84 -29.53 -2.33
N LYS A 8 25.73 -28.63 -2.78
CA LYS A 8 25.60 -27.18 -2.53
C LYS A 8 24.23 -26.66 -3.02
N TRP A 9 23.83 -27.01 -4.24
CA TRP A 9 22.57 -26.52 -4.81
C TRP A 9 21.33 -27.10 -4.16
N ALA A 10 21.36 -28.37 -3.77
CA ALA A 10 20.27 -28.97 -2.99
C ALA A 10 20.06 -28.21 -1.66
N VAL A 11 21.16 -27.80 -1.01
CA VAL A 11 21.09 -27.02 0.24
C VAL A 11 20.53 -25.62 0.01
N VAL A 12 20.94 -24.91 -1.06
CA VAL A 12 20.40 -23.60 -1.44
C VAL A 12 18.89 -23.68 -1.71
N PHE A 13 18.45 -24.73 -2.41
CA PHE A 13 17.04 -24.96 -2.73
C PHE A 13 16.19 -25.24 -1.49
N ILE A 14 16.69 -26.08 -0.56
CA ILE A 14 16.03 -26.40 0.70
C ILE A 14 15.90 -25.16 1.61
N LYS A 15 16.92 -24.27 1.60
CA LYS A 15 16.92 -23.05 2.39
C LYS A 15 16.08 -21.92 1.79
N GLY A 16 15.54 -22.10 0.59
CA GLY A 16 14.73 -21.11 -0.10
C GLY A 16 15.51 -19.87 -0.55
N ASP A 17 16.84 -19.95 -0.64
CA ASP A 17 17.68 -18.85 -1.11
C ASP A 17 17.76 -18.85 -2.64
N TYR A 18 16.62 -18.54 -3.26
CA TYR A 18 16.48 -18.53 -4.71
C TYR A 18 17.25 -17.40 -5.39
N GLU A 19 17.73 -16.40 -4.63
CA GLU A 19 18.55 -15.30 -5.14
C GLU A 19 19.97 -15.80 -5.46
N GLU A 20 20.60 -16.59 -4.59
CA GLU A 20 21.92 -17.19 -4.88
C GLU A 20 21.84 -18.10 -6.13
N PHE A 21 20.78 -18.91 -6.24
CA PHE A 21 20.56 -19.76 -7.41
C PHE A 21 20.32 -18.96 -8.70
N SER A 22 19.53 -17.89 -8.63
CA SER A 22 19.22 -17.04 -9.80
C SER A 22 20.43 -16.22 -10.27
N SER A 23 21.40 -15.99 -9.38
CA SER A 23 22.65 -15.28 -9.66
C SER A 23 23.76 -16.15 -10.27
N ASP A 24 23.66 -17.49 -10.18
CA ASP A 24 24.65 -18.39 -10.78
C ASP A 24 24.48 -18.42 -12.31
N SER A 25 25.50 -17.94 -13.01
CA SER A 25 25.52 -17.77 -14.47
C SER A 25 26.06 -19.00 -15.20
N ARG A 26 26.14 -20.18 -14.56
CA ARG A 26 26.76 -21.38 -15.13
C ARG A 26 25.74 -22.49 -15.39
N GLY A 27 25.63 -22.92 -16.66
CA GLY A 27 24.88 -24.12 -17.03
C GLY A 27 24.12 -24.11 -18.37
N GLY A 28 24.22 -23.03 -19.15
CA GLY A 28 23.71 -22.99 -20.52
C GLY A 28 24.84 -22.95 -21.53
N LYS A 29 24.56 -23.32 -22.79
CA LYS A 29 25.37 -22.86 -23.93
C LYS A 29 25.44 -21.34 -23.79
N HIS A 30 26.61 -20.76 -23.54
CA HIS A 30 26.78 -19.30 -23.54
C HIS A 30 26.56 -18.82 -24.98
N THR A 31 25.30 -18.61 -25.34
CA THR A 31 24.97 -17.67 -26.40
C THR A 31 25.31 -16.30 -25.84
N ASP A 32 26.09 -15.52 -26.57
CA ASP A 32 26.43 -14.15 -26.20
C ASP A 32 25.15 -13.45 -25.72
N SER A 33 25.22 -12.89 -24.51
CA SER A 33 24.12 -12.10 -23.97
C SER A 33 23.90 -10.91 -24.91
N PHE A 34 22.66 -10.42 -24.99
CA PHE A 34 22.37 -9.20 -25.75
C PHE A 34 23.34 -8.05 -25.44
N TYR A 35 23.75 -7.91 -24.17
CA TYR A 35 24.67 -6.87 -23.74
C TYR A 35 26.14 -7.19 -24.03
N ASP A 36 26.48 -8.43 -24.34
CA ASP A 36 27.83 -8.80 -24.78
C ASP A 36 28.09 -8.22 -26.19
N THR A 37 27.03 -8.12 -27.01
CA THR A 37 27.07 -7.47 -28.33
C THR A 37 26.84 -5.96 -28.24
N PHE A 38 25.97 -5.49 -27.35
CA PHE A 38 25.55 -4.09 -27.23
C PHE A 38 25.86 -3.52 -25.83
N HIS A 39 27.14 -3.41 -25.50
CA HIS A 39 27.61 -2.98 -24.17
C HIS A 39 27.25 -1.52 -23.86
N GLU A 40 27.23 -0.65 -24.88
CA GLU A 40 26.83 0.75 -24.79
C GLU A 40 25.35 0.89 -24.38
N ILE A 41 24.48 -0.01 -24.86
CA ILE A 41 23.07 -0.03 -24.47
C ILE A 41 22.93 -0.45 -23.00
N GLU A 42 23.79 -1.34 -22.49
CA GLU A 42 23.73 -1.74 -21.09
C GLU A 42 24.01 -0.56 -20.14
N ALA A 43 25.05 0.21 -20.43
CA ALA A 43 25.42 1.36 -19.60
C ALA A 43 24.30 2.42 -19.55
N ASP A 44 23.73 2.75 -20.72
CA ASP A 44 22.61 3.69 -20.84
C ASP A 44 21.36 3.17 -20.13
N ALA A 45 21.04 1.88 -20.31
CA ALA A 45 19.89 1.24 -19.68
C ALA A 45 20.01 1.23 -18.16
N ARG A 46 21.17 0.89 -17.61
CA ARG A 46 21.43 0.95 -16.16
C ARG A 46 21.22 2.36 -15.62
N SER A 47 21.77 3.38 -16.30
CA SER A 47 21.60 4.78 -15.91
C SER A 47 20.13 5.21 -15.91
N PHE A 48 19.39 4.84 -16.97
CA PHE A 48 17.95 5.09 -17.09
C PHE A 48 17.16 4.46 -15.93
N VAL A 49 17.42 3.20 -15.60
CA VAL A 49 16.73 2.49 -14.50
C VAL A 49 17.03 3.14 -13.16
N VAL A 50 18.30 3.47 -12.87
CA VAL A 50 18.69 4.10 -11.60
C VAL A 50 17.97 5.44 -11.45
N GLN A 51 17.94 6.26 -12.50
CA GLN A 51 17.22 7.53 -12.48
C GLN A 51 15.71 7.34 -12.31
N ALA A 52 15.10 6.39 -13.04
CA ALA A 52 13.66 6.13 -12.98
C ALA A 52 13.23 5.59 -11.61
N CYS A 53 13.97 4.64 -11.04
CA CYS A 53 13.69 4.06 -9.72
C CYS A 53 13.89 5.07 -8.58
N SER A 54 14.74 6.08 -8.78
CA SER A 54 14.99 7.15 -7.80
C SER A 54 13.89 8.23 -7.79
N ARG A 55 12.90 8.16 -8.69
CA ARG A 55 11.79 9.11 -8.72
C ARG A 55 10.79 8.83 -7.60
N LYS A 56 10.25 9.90 -7.00
CA LYS A 56 9.21 9.81 -5.95
C LYS A 56 7.89 9.21 -6.45
N SER A 57 7.62 9.30 -7.76
CA SER A 57 6.39 8.77 -8.38
C SER A 57 6.28 7.26 -8.26
N GLY A 58 7.41 6.53 -8.32
CA GLY A 58 7.44 5.08 -8.17
C GLY A 58 6.65 4.30 -9.22
N ASP A 59 6.42 4.90 -10.39
CA ASP A 59 5.59 4.39 -11.50
C ASP A 59 6.37 3.56 -12.52
N PHE A 60 7.69 3.44 -12.35
CA PHE A 60 8.57 2.70 -13.25
C PHE A 60 8.23 1.21 -13.32
N LYS A 61 8.11 0.70 -14.55
CA LYS A 61 7.84 -0.70 -14.90
C LYS A 61 8.98 -1.27 -15.72
N ALA A 62 9.12 -2.60 -15.69
CA ALA A 62 10.06 -3.29 -16.56
C ALA A 62 9.75 -3.10 -18.06
N MET A 63 8.49 -2.77 -18.40
CA MET A 63 8.10 -2.39 -19.76
C MET A 63 8.78 -1.07 -20.20
N ASP A 64 8.97 -0.11 -19.30
CA ASP A 64 9.62 1.17 -19.63
C ASP A 64 11.09 0.92 -20.02
N LEU A 65 11.76 -0.03 -19.34
CA LEU A 65 13.10 -0.49 -19.71
C LEU A 65 13.11 -1.17 -21.07
N ALA A 66 12.13 -2.03 -21.35
CA ALA A 66 12.01 -2.72 -22.63
C ALA A 66 11.86 -1.74 -23.79
N GLN A 67 11.02 -0.72 -23.63
CA GLN A 67 10.84 0.36 -24.61
C GLN A 67 12.10 1.22 -24.77
N PHE A 68 12.79 1.54 -23.68
CA PHE A 68 14.04 2.28 -23.73
C PHE A 68 15.12 1.53 -24.52
N ILE A 69 15.30 0.24 -24.25
CA ILE A 69 16.29 -0.61 -24.94
C ILE A 69 15.95 -0.73 -26.42
N ASP A 70 14.68 -0.88 -26.76
CA ASP A 70 14.20 -0.95 -28.14
C ASP A 70 14.58 0.31 -28.92
N ILE A 71 14.30 1.50 -28.37
CA ILE A 71 14.69 2.78 -28.97
C ILE A 71 16.20 2.85 -29.17
N LYS A 72 16.97 2.57 -28.11
CA LYS A 72 18.44 2.63 -28.14
C LYS A 72 19.05 1.67 -29.15
N TYR A 73 18.49 0.46 -29.27
CA TYR A 73 18.94 -0.52 -30.24
C TYR A 73 18.82 0.01 -31.66
N TYR A 74 17.65 0.51 -32.05
CA TYR A 74 17.43 1.04 -33.40
C TYR A 74 18.26 2.30 -33.69
N GLU A 75 18.54 3.14 -32.68
CA GLU A 75 19.49 4.26 -32.79
C GLU A 75 20.91 3.78 -33.12
N VAL A 76 21.40 2.75 -32.43
CA VAL A 76 22.75 2.20 -32.61
C VAL A 76 22.91 1.52 -33.97
N ILE A 77 21.94 0.72 -34.41
CA ILE A 77 22.02 0.00 -35.69
C ILE A 77 21.67 0.89 -36.90
N GLY A 78 21.12 2.08 -36.68
CA GLY A 78 20.76 3.03 -37.74
C GLY A 78 19.59 2.60 -38.63
N ILE A 79 18.76 1.65 -38.18
CA ILE A 79 17.61 1.13 -38.91
C ILE A 79 16.32 1.64 -38.26
N LYS A 80 15.32 1.97 -39.07
CA LYS A 80 13.99 2.31 -38.55
C LYS A 80 13.20 1.06 -38.24
N LYS A 81 12.63 1.00 -37.03
CA LYS A 81 11.68 -0.04 -36.61
C LYS A 81 10.47 -0.07 -37.56
N GLN A 82 10.03 -1.26 -37.96
CA GLN A 82 8.82 -1.40 -38.76
C GLN A 82 7.58 -1.48 -37.86
N SER A 83 6.44 -1.02 -38.38
CA SER A 83 5.18 -1.07 -37.65
C SER A 83 4.75 -2.53 -37.45
N GLY A 84 4.68 -2.98 -36.20
CA GLY A 84 4.29 -4.35 -35.84
C GLY A 84 5.43 -5.23 -35.34
N ASP A 85 6.67 -4.73 -35.35
CA ASP A 85 7.81 -5.45 -34.77
C ASP A 85 7.69 -5.53 -33.25
N ASP A 86 7.96 -6.72 -32.71
CA ASP A 86 8.08 -6.95 -31.27
C ASP A 86 9.20 -6.09 -30.66
N LEU A 87 9.20 -5.97 -29.33
CA LEU A 87 10.32 -5.34 -28.63
C LEU A 87 11.56 -6.23 -28.75
N ILE A 88 12.72 -5.63 -29.06
CA ILE A 88 14.01 -6.33 -29.14
C ILE A 88 14.31 -7.10 -27.85
N ARG A 89 13.86 -6.56 -26.72
CA ARG A 89 13.95 -7.21 -25.42
C ARG A 89 12.58 -7.22 -24.75
N SER A 90 12.10 -8.42 -24.39
CA SER A 90 10.81 -8.56 -23.73
C SER A 90 10.80 -7.96 -22.31
N GLU A 91 9.62 -7.58 -21.81
CA GLU A 91 9.44 -7.16 -20.41
C GLU A 91 9.92 -8.25 -19.43
N ARG A 92 9.72 -9.53 -19.77
CA ARG A 92 10.17 -10.66 -18.94
C ARG A 92 11.68 -10.69 -18.81
N SER A 93 12.41 -10.50 -19.91
CA SER A 93 13.87 -10.41 -19.92
C SER A 93 14.34 -9.21 -19.11
N CYS A 94 13.70 -8.05 -19.30
CA CYS A 94 14.00 -6.83 -18.55
C CYS A 94 13.84 -7.01 -17.03
N ARG A 95 12.84 -7.78 -16.56
CA ARG A 95 12.71 -8.14 -15.13
C ARG A 95 13.87 -8.98 -14.58
N VAL A 96 14.51 -9.77 -15.44
CA VAL A 96 15.72 -10.53 -15.07
C VAL A 96 16.92 -9.60 -15.03
N ASP A 97 17.05 -8.68 -15.98
CA ASP A 97 18.14 -7.70 -16.00
C ASP A 97 18.10 -6.77 -14.79
N LEU A 98 16.92 -6.26 -14.44
CA LEU A 98 16.71 -5.46 -13.23
C LEU A 98 17.25 -6.16 -11.99
N ARG A 99 16.94 -7.45 -11.82
CA ARG A 99 17.46 -8.25 -10.70
C ARG A 99 18.97 -8.46 -10.79
N ARG A 100 19.50 -8.77 -11.98
CA ARG A 100 20.95 -8.91 -12.21
C ARG A 100 21.72 -7.63 -11.89
N TRP A 101 21.12 -6.47 -12.14
CA TRP A 101 21.71 -5.17 -11.82
C TRP A 101 21.53 -4.78 -10.34
N GLY A 102 20.82 -5.58 -9.54
CA GLY A 102 20.64 -5.38 -8.10
C GLY A 102 19.35 -4.66 -7.70
N ALA A 103 18.41 -4.44 -8.63
CA ALA A 103 17.10 -3.89 -8.31
C ALA A 103 16.19 -4.95 -7.68
N LYS A 104 15.37 -4.54 -6.70
CA LYS A 104 14.38 -5.39 -6.02
C LYS A 104 12.97 -4.89 -6.32
N PHE A 105 12.03 -5.83 -6.46
CA PHE A 105 10.61 -5.52 -6.60
C PHE A 105 9.88 -5.85 -5.30
N ASP A 106 9.73 -4.86 -4.43
CA ASP A 106 9.16 -5.07 -3.10
C ASP A 106 8.33 -3.88 -2.62
N ALA A 107 7.56 -4.12 -1.55
CA ALA A 107 6.87 -3.07 -0.82
C ALA A 107 7.87 -2.30 0.02
N ASN A 108 7.87 -0.99 -0.10
CA ASN A 108 8.74 -0.17 0.73
C ASN A 108 8.11 -0.01 2.12
N SER A 109 8.70 -0.69 3.09
CA SER A 109 8.32 -0.65 4.50
C SER A 109 8.92 0.56 5.24
N GLN A 110 9.81 1.32 4.62
CA GLN A 110 10.44 2.49 5.25
C GLN A 110 9.43 3.63 5.33
N ARG A 111 8.69 3.66 6.44
CA ARG A 111 7.82 4.78 6.79
C ARG A 111 8.63 5.80 7.58
N PRO A 112 8.67 7.09 7.19
CA PRO A 112 9.36 8.16 7.92
C PRO A 112 8.61 8.64 9.17
N TYR A 113 7.58 7.90 9.62
CA TYR A 113 6.95 8.23 10.88
C TYR A 113 7.96 7.89 11.97
N PHE A 114 8.70 8.91 12.43
CA PHE A 114 9.34 8.87 13.74
C PHE A 114 8.30 8.29 14.70
N GLU A 115 8.66 7.21 15.40
CA GLU A 115 7.75 6.42 16.23
C GLU A 115 7.27 7.24 17.45
N GLY A 116 6.46 8.27 17.20
CA GLY A 116 5.80 9.07 18.23
C GLY A 116 4.93 8.19 19.12
N HIS A 117 4.45 7.06 18.58
CA HIS A 117 3.70 6.05 19.31
C HIS A 117 4.47 5.40 20.46
N GLU A 118 5.80 5.33 20.36
CA GLU A 118 6.65 4.64 21.33
C GLU A 118 7.42 5.59 22.24
N ARG A 119 7.14 6.90 22.19
CA ARG A 119 7.68 7.83 23.20
C ARG A 119 7.16 7.46 24.59
N ASP A 120 8.01 7.58 25.59
CA ASP A 120 7.71 7.21 26.97
C ASP A 120 6.43 7.88 27.50
N ASP A 121 6.20 9.15 27.17
CA ASP A 121 5.01 9.90 27.58
C ASP A 121 3.73 9.36 26.93
N VAL A 122 3.79 9.02 25.64
CA VAL A 122 2.67 8.43 24.89
C VAL A 122 2.35 7.03 25.39
N VAL A 123 3.37 6.21 25.63
CA VAL A 123 3.22 4.86 26.18
C VAL A 123 2.62 4.93 27.60
N LYS A 124 3.08 5.85 28.44
CA LYS A 124 2.53 6.06 29.78
C LYS A 124 1.05 6.44 29.71
N HIS A 125 0.69 7.42 28.90
CA HIS A 125 -0.70 7.85 28.74
C HIS A 125 -1.59 6.73 28.18
N ARG A 126 -1.11 5.93 27.23
CA ARG A 126 -1.82 4.76 26.69
C ARG A 126 -2.15 3.76 27.80
N ARG A 127 -1.20 3.46 28.69
CA ARG A 127 -1.42 2.56 29.83
C ARG A 127 -2.46 3.12 30.80
N GLU A 128 -2.39 4.40 31.12
CA GLU A 128 -3.37 5.07 31.99
C GLU A 128 -4.78 5.02 31.40
N PHE A 129 -4.90 5.28 30.11
CA PHE A 129 -6.16 5.19 29.36
C PHE A 129 -6.73 3.77 29.37
N ILE A 130 -5.93 2.75 29.05
CA ILE A 130 -6.38 1.34 29.09
C ILE A 130 -6.84 0.96 30.49
N ASN A 131 -6.07 1.32 31.53
CA ASN A 131 -6.47 1.06 32.92
C ASN A 131 -7.79 1.77 33.28
N HIS A 132 -8.01 2.98 32.79
CA HIS A 132 -9.28 3.70 33.00
C HIS A 132 -10.48 2.91 32.47
N PHE A 133 -10.36 2.30 31.29
CA PHE A 133 -11.40 1.49 30.67
C PHE A 133 -11.60 0.16 31.41
N LEU A 134 -10.53 -0.58 31.66
CA LEU A 134 -10.60 -1.89 32.30
C LEU A 134 -11.19 -1.82 33.71
N THR A 135 -10.85 -0.79 34.49
CA THR A 135 -11.41 -0.56 35.83
C THR A 135 -12.90 -0.21 35.83
N ARG A 136 -13.47 0.12 34.66
CA ARG A 136 -14.87 0.53 34.49
C ARG A 136 -15.65 -0.40 33.56
N LYS A 137 -15.11 -1.58 33.24
CA LYS A 137 -15.74 -2.53 32.31
C LYS A 137 -17.21 -2.82 32.65
N ASP A 138 -17.57 -2.84 33.94
CA ASP A 138 -18.91 -3.15 34.42
C ASP A 138 -19.94 -2.04 34.18
N PHE A 139 -19.51 -0.87 33.70
CA PHE A 139 -20.37 0.23 33.27
C PHE A 139 -20.67 0.20 31.77
N TYR A 140 -19.98 -0.64 30.98
CA TYR A 140 -20.07 -0.67 29.52
C TYR A 140 -20.69 -1.97 29.02
N TYR A 141 -21.35 -1.89 27.86
CA TYR A 141 -21.70 -3.09 27.10
C TYR A 141 -20.43 -3.69 26.54
N THR A 142 -20.21 -4.99 26.73
CA THR A 142 -19.04 -5.69 26.17
C THR A 142 -19.47 -6.96 25.46
N ILE A 143 -18.56 -7.57 24.72
CA ILE A 143 -18.79 -8.85 24.03
C ILE A 143 -17.83 -9.87 24.64
N THR A 144 -18.30 -11.10 24.88
CA THR A 144 -17.45 -12.18 25.37
C THR A 144 -16.48 -12.67 24.29
N ASP A 145 -15.24 -12.93 24.68
CA ASP A 145 -14.28 -13.62 23.84
C ASP A 145 -14.63 -15.11 23.78
N GLY A 146 -14.91 -15.65 22.58
CA GLY A 146 -15.24 -17.06 22.39
C GLY A 146 -15.71 -17.36 20.96
N GLU A 147 -15.87 -18.65 20.62
CA GLU A 147 -16.37 -19.09 19.30
C GLU A 147 -17.77 -18.57 18.99
N THR A 148 -18.59 -18.34 20.04
CA THR A 148 -19.92 -17.74 19.94
C THR A 148 -19.97 -16.47 20.81
N PRO A 149 -19.63 -15.30 20.26
CA PRO A 149 -19.64 -14.05 21.02
C PRO A 149 -21.05 -13.68 21.49
N MET A 150 -21.19 -13.33 22.78
CA MET A 150 -22.43 -12.88 23.39
C MET A 150 -22.27 -11.50 24.02
N TRP A 151 -23.36 -10.73 24.08
CA TRP A 151 -23.39 -9.44 24.75
C TRP A 151 -23.42 -9.57 26.27
N ASN A 152 -22.53 -8.85 26.94
CA ASN A 152 -22.59 -8.57 28.36
C ASN A 152 -23.21 -7.19 28.58
N VAL A 153 -24.26 -7.16 29.40
CA VAL A 153 -24.92 -5.91 29.82
C VAL A 153 -24.17 -5.34 31.03
N PRO A 154 -23.99 -4.00 31.13
CA PRO A 154 -23.46 -3.36 32.33
C PRO A 154 -24.20 -3.82 33.59
N ILE A 155 -23.45 -4.03 34.67
CA ILE A 155 -24.00 -4.38 35.99
C ILE A 155 -24.10 -3.11 36.86
N GLN A 156 -23.30 -2.08 36.54
CA GLN A 156 -23.23 -0.84 37.29
C GLN A 156 -24.02 0.29 36.62
N ASN A 157 -24.65 1.13 37.44
CA ASN A 157 -25.36 2.33 37.01
C ASN A 157 -24.53 3.60 37.22
N PRO A 158 -24.65 4.62 36.34
CA PRO A 158 -25.42 4.59 35.10
C PRO A 158 -24.73 3.75 34.02
N HIS A 159 -25.53 3.07 33.19
CA HIS A 159 -25.01 2.40 31.99
C HIS A 159 -24.34 3.42 31.06
N ARG A 160 -23.22 3.03 30.47
CA ARG A 160 -22.45 3.87 29.55
C ARG A 160 -22.35 3.18 28.20
N ILE A 161 -22.62 3.93 27.14
CA ILE A 161 -22.50 3.46 25.76
C ILE A 161 -21.17 3.97 25.22
N LEU A 162 -20.35 3.06 24.68
CA LEU A 162 -19.11 3.43 24.01
C LEU A 162 -19.42 3.76 22.56
N ILE A 163 -18.94 4.94 22.13
CA ILE A 163 -19.01 5.42 20.76
C ILE A 163 -17.57 5.56 20.28
N PHE A 164 -17.26 4.92 19.17
CA PHE A 164 -15.96 5.00 18.50
C PHE A 164 -16.16 5.78 17.20
N HIS A 165 -15.18 6.59 16.86
CA HIS A 165 -15.16 7.36 15.62
C HIS A 165 -13.83 7.10 14.93
N ASP A 166 -13.87 6.93 13.62
CA ASP A 166 -12.66 6.92 12.81
C ASP A 166 -12.92 7.62 11.46
N GLU A 167 -11.83 8.14 10.89
CA GLU A 167 -11.85 8.85 9.62
C GLU A 167 -10.87 8.19 8.66
N SER A 168 -11.38 7.80 7.49
CA SER A 168 -10.59 7.19 6.43
C SER A 168 -10.59 8.08 5.20
N THR A 169 -9.41 8.35 4.66
CA THR A 169 -9.25 9.06 3.38
C THR A 169 -8.82 8.10 2.29
N PHE A 170 -9.70 7.91 1.30
CA PHE A 170 -9.43 7.13 0.09
C PHE A 170 -8.96 8.06 -1.01
N ARG A 171 -7.91 7.69 -1.76
CA ARG A 171 -7.43 8.51 -2.88
C ARG A 171 -7.58 7.76 -4.20
N SER A 172 -8.10 8.43 -5.23
CA SER A 172 -7.98 7.93 -6.60
C SER A 172 -6.50 7.89 -6.97
N GLY A 173 -5.99 6.81 -7.56
CA GLY A 173 -4.58 6.74 -7.96
C GLY A 173 -3.62 6.39 -6.81
N GLU A 174 -4.09 5.63 -5.81
CA GLU A 174 -3.17 4.93 -4.91
C GLU A 174 -2.12 4.16 -5.73
N VAL A 175 -0.86 4.47 -5.45
CA VAL A 175 0.26 3.86 -6.15
C VAL A 175 0.38 2.42 -5.66
N SER A 176 0.68 1.48 -6.56
CA SER A 176 0.99 0.11 -6.20
C SER A 176 1.99 0.09 -5.03
N PRO A 177 1.72 -0.67 -3.95
CA PRO A 177 2.60 -0.70 -2.80
C PRO A 177 3.98 -1.26 -3.16
N LYS A 178 4.07 -2.06 -4.24
CA LYS A 178 5.31 -2.65 -4.75
C LYS A 178 5.83 -1.90 -5.97
N ARG A 179 7.14 -1.66 -5.99
CA ARG A 179 7.87 -1.04 -7.11
C ARG A 179 9.28 -1.61 -7.23
N TRP A 180 9.94 -1.33 -8.35
CA TRP A 180 11.38 -1.56 -8.50
C TRP A 180 12.18 -0.45 -7.79
N PHE A 181 13.18 -0.83 -7.01
CA PHE A 181 14.12 0.11 -6.37
C PHE A 181 15.49 -0.54 -6.12
N PHE A 182 16.50 0.31 -5.90
CA PHE A 182 17.83 -0.10 -5.43
C PHE A 182 17.95 0.23 -3.94
N GLN A 183 18.51 -0.67 -3.13
CA GLN A 183 18.51 -0.56 -1.66
C GLN A 183 19.11 0.76 -1.14
N GLU A 184 20.13 1.31 -1.79
CA GLU A 184 20.79 2.55 -1.35
C GLU A 184 20.07 3.83 -1.79
N ASN A 185 19.13 3.74 -2.73
CA ASN A 185 18.47 4.88 -3.36
C ASN A 185 16.94 4.77 -3.27
N THR A 186 16.40 4.55 -2.07
CA THR A 186 14.95 4.48 -1.87
C THR A 186 14.40 5.86 -1.50
N PRO A 187 13.82 6.63 -2.45
CA PRO A 187 13.23 7.92 -2.13
C PRO A 187 11.97 7.75 -1.27
N PHE A 188 11.75 8.68 -0.34
CA PHE A 188 10.46 8.84 0.33
C PHE A 188 9.36 9.10 -0.69
N PHE A 189 8.25 8.39 -0.54
CA PHE A 189 7.12 8.54 -1.45
C PHE A 189 6.35 9.82 -1.20
N SER A 190 5.84 10.40 -2.28
CA SER A 190 4.68 11.28 -2.18
C SER A 190 3.46 10.46 -1.75
N LYS A 191 2.65 11.00 -0.84
CA LYS A 191 1.28 10.50 -0.64
C LYS A 191 0.57 10.44 -2.01
N GLY A 192 -0.23 9.40 -2.25
CA GLY A 192 -0.85 9.10 -3.55
C GLY A 192 -1.45 10.35 -4.25
N ARG A 193 -1.34 10.39 -5.58
CA ARG A 193 -1.80 11.50 -6.43
C ARG A 193 -3.24 11.26 -6.85
N GLY A 194 -4.12 12.25 -6.66
CA GLY A 194 -5.49 12.23 -7.17
C GLY A 194 -6.50 12.81 -6.19
N ARG A 195 -7.79 12.73 -6.55
CA ARG A 195 -8.90 13.17 -5.71
C ARG A 195 -8.99 12.32 -4.46
N SER A 196 -9.31 12.95 -3.33
CA SER A 196 -9.55 12.26 -2.07
C SER A 196 -11.03 12.23 -1.73
N HIS A 197 -11.50 11.06 -1.31
CA HIS A 197 -12.80 10.87 -0.69
C HIS A 197 -12.55 10.59 0.79
N MET A 198 -13.02 11.50 1.64
CA MET A 198 -12.95 11.35 3.08
C MET A 198 -14.27 10.76 3.57
N VAL A 199 -14.19 9.69 4.35
CA VAL A 199 -15.33 9.01 4.95
C VAL A 199 -15.12 9.01 6.46
N SER A 200 -16.14 9.43 7.18
CA SER A 200 -16.16 9.50 8.64
C SER A 200 -17.39 8.76 9.15
N ASP A 201 -17.22 7.93 10.15
CA ASP A 201 -18.34 7.17 10.71
C ASP A 201 -18.20 6.92 12.22
N PHE A 202 -19.33 6.64 12.86
CA PHE A 202 -19.43 6.39 14.29
C PHE A 202 -19.96 4.97 14.56
N LEU A 203 -19.16 4.18 15.27
CA LEU A 203 -19.53 2.85 15.74
C LEU A 203 -20.00 2.90 17.18
N VAL A 204 -20.98 2.09 17.51
CA VAL A 204 -21.58 2.00 18.84
C VAL A 204 -21.43 0.58 19.36
N GLN A 205 -20.96 0.46 20.59
CA GLN A 205 -20.94 -0.81 21.29
C GLN A 205 -22.26 -1.01 22.05
N HIS A 206 -23.29 -1.51 21.35
CA HIS A 206 -24.60 -1.79 21.93
C HIS A 206 -25.32 -2.94 21.20
N PRO A 207 -26.16 -3.75 21.89
CA PRO A 207 -26.89 -4.86 21.27
C PRO A 207 -27.85 -4.49 20.13
N SER A 208 -28.25 -3.22 20.01
CA SER A 208 -29.16 -2.76 18.96
C SER A 208 -28.51 -2.67 17.58
N GLY A 209 -27.18 -2.67 17.50
CA GLY A 209 -26.46 -2.59 16.22
C GLY A 209 -25.12 -1.86 16.35
N PRO A 210 -24.22 -2.08 15.38
CA PRO A 210 -22.88 -1.48 15.41
C PRO A 210 -22.85 -0.01 14.97
N PHE A 211 -23.91 0.48 14.33
CA PHE A 211 -23.99 1.86 13.82
C PHE A 211 -25.01 2.68 14.62
N PHE A 212 -24.74 3.97 14.74
CA PHE A 212 -25.70 4.90 15.30
C PHE A 212 -26.75 5.25 14.24
N GLU A 213 -27.98 4.78 14.46
CA GLU A 213 -29.12 5.06 13.58
C GLU A 213 -30.26 5.75 14.35
N LEU A 214 -30.79 6.81 13.77
CA LEU A 214 -31.99 7.49 14.24
C LEU A 214 -33.24 6.73 13.78
N SER A 215 -34.28 6.72 14.60
CA SER A 215 -35.63 6.40 14.13
C SER A 215 -36.10 7.43 13.11
N GLU A 216 -37.10 7.08 12.30
CA GLU A 216 -37.68 8.01 11.32
C GLU A 216 -38.14 9.32 11.97
N ASN A 217 -38.76 9.25 13.15
CA ASN A 217 -39.21 10.44 13.86
C ASN A 217 -38.04 11.33 14.32
N GLU A 218 -36.98 10.74 14.88
CA GLU A 218 -35.79 11.47 15.31
C GLU A 218 -35.04 12.07 14.11
N TRP A 219 -35.02 11.38 12.98
CA TRP A 219 -34.48 11.89 11.73
C TRP A 219 -35.25 13.11 11.24
N GLN A 220 -36.57 13.03 11.15
CA GLN A 220 -37.40 14.16 10.73
C GLN A 220 -37.24 15.37 11.67
N GLN A 221 -37.11 15.14 12.97
CA GLN A 221 -36.80 16.21 13.94
C GLN A 221 -35.40 16.81 13.69
N SER A 222 -34.42 15.96 13.40
CA SER A 222 -33.04 16.38 13.11
C SER A 222 -32.97 17.20 11.82
N VAL A 223 -33.65 16.78 10.75
CA VAL A 223 -33.74 17.54 9.48
C VAL A 223 -34.41 18.90 9.68
N ARG A 224 -35.47 18.96 10.49
CA ARG A 224 -36.13 20.24 10.84
C ARG A 224 -35.20 21.20 11.59
N LYS A 225 -34.39 20.66 12.50
CA LYS A 225 -33.45 21.44 13.31
C LYS A 225 -32.19 21.84 12.52
N TYR A 226 -31.70 20.94 11.68
CA TYR A 226 -30.47 21.06 10.90
C TYR A 226 -30.81 20.86 9.43
N GLN A 227 -31.25 21.93 8.77
CA GLN A 227 -31.66 21.89 7.35
C GLN A 227 -30.52 21.41 6.44
N SER A 228 -29.25 21.62 6.83
CA SER A 228 -28.06 21.13 6.13
C SER A 228 -28.02 19.62 5.94
N LEU A 229 -28.75 18.83 6.73
CA LEU A 229 -28.86 17.38 6.54
C LEU A 229 -29.66 17.00 5.29
N SER A 230 -30.49 17.91 4.77
CA SER A 230 -31.37 17.69 3.60
C SER A 230 -30.93 18.44 2.34
N VAL A 231 -29.94 19.32 2.47
CA VAL A 231 -29.44 20.15 1.37
C VAL A 231 -28.18 19.50 0.81
N ALA A 232 -28.14 19.29 -0.50
CA ALA A 232 -26.92 18.85 -1.18
C ALA A 232 -25.82 19.92 -0.98
N GLY A 233 -24.74 19.54 -0.30
CA GLY A 233 -23.57 20.39 -0.04
C GLY A 233 -22.27 19.60 -0.19
N ASP A 234 -21.15 20.15 0.28
CA ASP A 234 -19.84 19.49 0.20
C ASP A 234 -19.76 18.21 1.07
N VAL A 235 -20.60 18.15 2.11
CA VAL A 235 -20.77 17.00 2.99
C VAL A 235 -22.05 16.26 2.63
N ASN A 236 -21.92 14.98 2.31
CA ASN A 236 -23.03 14.08 2.04
C ASN A 236 -23.24 13.18 3.25
N TYR A 237 -24.37 13.37 3.94
CA TYR A 237 -24.79 12.51 5.04
C TYR A 237 -25.62 11.35 4.51
N LEU A 238 -25.41 10.15 5.05
CA LEU A 238 -26.31 9.03 4.82
C LEU A 238 -27.53 9.16 5.73
N ASP A 239 -28.72 9.07 5.15
CA ASP A 239 -29.99 9.25 5.85
C ASP A 239 -30.05 8.45 7.16
N ARG A 240 -30.50 9.12 8.23
CA ARG A 240 -30.68 8.55 9.57
C ARG A 240 -29.40 8.08 10.27
N THR A 241 -28.23 8.29 9.69
CA THR A 241 -26.95 7.89 10.29
C THR A 241 -26.07 9.10 10.63
N ALA A 242 -25.01 8.86 11.40
CA ALA A 242 -23.93 9.82 11.57
C ALA A 242 -22.83 9.70 10.50
N THR A 243 -23.00 8.80 9.53
CA THR A 243 -22.04 8.55 8.46
C THR A 243 -22.04 9.73 7.49
N ALA A 244 -20.87 10.30 7.27
CA ALA A 244 -20.68 11.42 6.37
C ALA A 244 -19.53 11.16 5.40
N SER A 245 -19.70 11.64 4.17
CA SER A 245 -18.65 11.61 3.15
C SER A 245 -18.44 13.00 2.57
N ILE A 246 -17.19 13.34 2.32
CA ILE A 246 -16.79 14.61 1.73
C ILE A 246 -16.03 14.32 0.45
N ASN A 247 -16.50 14.90 -0.65
CA ASN A 247 -15.78 14.90 -1.92
C ASN A 247 -14.80 16.06 -1.92
N ILE A 248 -13.53 15.77 -1.61
CA ILE A 248 -12.50 16.80 -1.63
C ILE A 248 -12.10 16.99 -3.10
N GLY A 249 -12.71 17.97 -3.76
CA GLY A 249 -12.54 18.22 -5.20
C GLY A 249 -13.46 19.25 -5.85
N THR A 250 -14.43 19.83 -5.12
CA THR A 250 -14.93 21.19 -5.38
C THR A 250 -14.07 22.14 -4.55
N ASP A 251 -13.30 23.00 -5.22
CA ASP A 251 -12.19 23.74 -4.62
C ASP A 251 -12.56 24.46 -3.31
N ALA A 252 -11.80 24.17 -2.26
CA ALA A 252 -11.61 25.06 -1.11
C ALA A 252 -10.13 25.30 -0.80
N TYR A 253 -9.25 25.19 -1.82
CA TYR A 253 -7.88 25.73 -1.83
C TYR A 253 -7.46 26.14 -3.24
#